data_AF-A0A1Q8AKN2-F1
#
_entry.id   AF-A0A1Q8AKN2-F1
#
_cell.length_a   1.000
_cell.length_b   1.000
_cell.length_c   1.000
_cell.angle_alpha   90.00
_cell.angle_beta   90.00
_cell.angle_gamma   90.00
#
_symmetry.space_group_name_H-M   'P 1'
#
loop_
_entity.id
_entity.type
_entity.pdbx_description
1 polymer ?
#
loop_
_entity_poly.entity_id
_entity_poly.type
_entity_poly.pdbx_seq_one_letter_code
_entity_poly.pdbx_strand_id
1 'polypeptide(L)'
;MVGRAAGASADSAFSRTLTELWFNARPMLVELGVPALLMGFGFPLANAIVQRAEAPVGRRAGALYLANTCGAVCGSLVAGFVLLPRIGIQTSATLLMMVAALAVVPLFLSGGGRLQPALAGSLLVAGTAIVLWLRLPADYVNTRALRPMESERLLAVSEGLNEIIAVTEMPGKGRRLLTNGHPMSATTRLSQRYMRALAHIPLLSMDRPETVLVIGFGVGNTTHAATLHPSVTRVEVADLSRDVLRHASYFADVNGRVLDDPRVSVYVNDGRHHLHMKPAASYDLITLEPPPIGYAGMAALYSREFYALARTRLTANGVMSQWLPAYQVPTATTLAMIRAFVDVFPRAVLLSGAEADLLLVGANDSRMEIDPVRLATALSRAPAVHADLKRLDLGSVTEIVGTFVGSAQKLAEATRDVDPVSDDRPIQEYGVRSLLNLGDAVPASVVDLTEVASWCPRCFIDGKLVPEAEGLDAYLALLGRAYRATPAELARTRQTTDRQPRLVAGSAYLGAIVPESADLHNTLGIAHAEHGRMDEAVAEFREAARLEPSSASTQWHLGAALAFQGARDEAIEHLRRAVELDPTNADARRDLDVVLASTRRPRP
;
A
#
# COMPACT_ATOMS: atom_id res chain seq x y z
N MET A 1 16.20 25.03 -15.51
CA MET A 1 16.91 26.07 -14.72
C MET A 1 17.43 25.42 -13.45
N VAL A 2 18.75 25.34 -13.34
CA VAL A 2 19.48 24.79 -12.19
C VAL A 2 19.58 25.86 -11.10
N GLY A 3 19.48 25.45 -9.84
CA GLY A 3 20.06 26.17 -8.70
C GLY A 3 19.09 26.97 -7.83
N ARG A 4 18.64 26.36 -6.73
CA ARG A 4 18.57 26.95 -5.38
C ARG A 4 18.15 25.90 -4.35
N ALA A 5 19.13 25.13 -3.88
CA ALA A 5 19.08 24.52 -2.57
C ALA A 5 19.97 25.36 -1.65
N ALA A 6 19.35 26.25 -0.86
CA ALA A 6 19.93 26.83 0.36
C ALA A 6 18.87 27.72 1.05
N GLY A 7 18.52 27.37 2.30
CA GLY A 7 17.81 28.27 3.21
C GLY A 7 16.39 27.85 3.60
N ALA A 8 16.21 26.67 4.22
CA ALA A 8 15.06 26.51 5.11
C ALA A 8 15.39 27.30 6.39
N SER A 9 14.94 28.56 6.46
CA SER A 9 15.07 29.39 7.67
C SER A 9 14.33 28.71 8.82
N ALA A 10 14.83 28.83 10.04
CA ALA A 10 14.17 28.32 11.25
C ALA A 10 12.71 28.83 11.38
N ASP A 11 12.44 30.03 10.83
CA ASP A 11 11.08 30.60 10.71
C ASP A 11 10.14 29.74 9.86
N SER A 12 10.66 29.08 8.81
CA SER A 12 9.86 28.19 7.95
C SER A 12 9.55 26.84 8.58
N ALA A 13 10.43 26.34 9.46
CA ALA A 13 10.19 25.11 10.22
C ALA A 13 9.20 25.36 11.35
N PHE A 14 9.40 26.44 12.13
CA PHE A 14 8.48 26.84 13.19
C PHE A 14 7.08 27.17 12.66
N SER A 15 6.98 27.94 11.56
CA SER A 15 5.70 28.23 10.92
C SER A 15 4.98 26.96 10.44
N ARG A 16 5.72 25.98 9.91
CA ARG A 16 5.16 24.68 9.50
C ARG A 16 4.67 23.88 10.71
N THR A 17 5.47 23.80 11.78
CA THR A 17 5.06 23.17 13.05
C THR A 17 3.84 23.86 13.67
N LEU A 18 3.76 25.19 13.63
CA LEU A 18 2.60 25.93 14.15
C LEU A 18 1.35 25.66 13.31
N THR A 19 1.51 25.55 12.00
CA THR A 19 0.43 25.22 11.05
C THR A 19 -0.06 23.80 11.27
N GLU A 20 0.85 22.83 11.46
CA GLU A 20 0.52 21.44 11.81
C GLU A 20 -0.16 21.35 13.18
N LEU A 21 0.38 22.05 14.19
CA LEU A 21 -0.21 22.11 15.53
C LEU A 21 -1.63 22.68 15.47
N TRP A 22 -1.84 23.79 14.76
CA TRP A 22 -3.17 24.39 14.59
C TRP A 22 -4.11 23.49 13.79
N PHE A 23 -3.62 22.85 12.72
CA PHE A 23 -4.39 21.89 11.93
C PHE A 23 -4.89 20.71 12.78
N ASN A 24 -4.07 20.21 13.71
CA ASN A 24 -4.43 19.15 14.63
C ASN A 24 -5.29 19.64 15.81
N ALA A 25 -4.96 20.80 16.40
CA ALA A 25 -5.62 21.33 17.58
C ALA A 25 -7.00 21.91 17.28
N ARG A 26 -7.19 22.56 16.12
CA ARG A 26 -8.48 23.17 15.72
C ARG A 26 -9.65 22.18 15.77
N PRO A 27 -9.60 20.98 15.16
CA PRO A 27 -10.70 20.02 15.27
C PRO A 27 -10.91 19.55 16.71
N MET A 28 -9.85 19.27 17.47
CA MET A 28 -9.98 18.91 18.89
C MET A 28 -10.67 20.01 19.72
N LEU A 29 -10.33 21.28 19.51
CA LEU A 29 -10.96 22.41 20.20
C LEU A 29 -12.44 22.59 19.83
N VAL A 30 -12.80 22.32 18.57
CA VAL A 30 -14.18 22.43 18.09
C VAL A 30 -15.03 21.23 18.55
N GLU A 31 -14.47 20.02 18.52
CA GLU A 31 -15.20 18.78 18.76
C GLU A 31 -15.24 18.38 20.23
N LEU A 32 -14.13 18.56 20.95
CA LEU A 32 -13.99 18.18 22.36
C LEU A 32 -14.01 19.39 23.28
N GLY A 33 -13.60 20.57 22.80
CA GLY A 33 -13.47 21.76 23.65
C GLY A 33 -14.79 22.17 24.30
N VAL A 34 -15.89 22.20 23.55
CA VAL A 34 -17.21 22.58 24.09
C VAL A 34 -17.71 21.55 25.12
N PRO A 35 -17.79 20.24 24.84
CA PRO A 35 -18.16 19.24 25.85
C PRO A 35 -17.24 19.24 27.07
N ALA A 36 -15.91 19.31 26.87
CA ALA A 36 -14.94 19.29 27.96
C ALA A 36 -15.05 20.53 28.87
N LEU A 37 -15.26 21.71 28.29
CA LEU A 37 -15.51 22.94 29.06
C LEU A 37 -16.77 22.80 29.91
N LEU A 38 -17.88 22.33 29.32
CA LEU A 38 -19.15 22.14 30.04
C LEU A 38 -19.03 21.11 31.17
N MET A 39 -18.33 20.00 30.95
CA MET A 39 -18.04 19.01 31.99
C MET A 39 -17.15 19.57 33.10
N GLY A 40 -16.20 20.45 32.78
CA GLY A 40 -15.26 21.05 33.72
C GLY A 40 -15.83 22.13 34.65
N PHE A 41 -16.96 22.77 34.28
CA PHE A 41 -17.54 23.86 35.08
C PHE A 41 -18.18 23.43 36.41
N GLY A 42 -18.56 22.15 36.54
CA GLY A 42 -19.28 21.66 37.71
C GLY A 42 -18.50 21.80 39.03
N PHE A 43 -17.20 21.48 39.01
CA PHE A 43 -16.36 21.49 40.22
C PHE A 43 -16.07 22.91 40.75
N PRO A 44 -15.62 23.88 39.94
CA PRO A 44 -15.43 25.26 40.40
C PRO A 44 -16.71 25.88 40.98
N LEU A 45 -17.87 25.60 40.37
CA LEU A 45 -19.16 26.11 40.84
C LEU A 45 -19.55 25.48 42.18
N ALA A 46 -19.43 24.15 42.33
CA ALA A 46 -19.68 23.47 43.58
C ALA A 46 -18.73 23.94 44.70
N ASN A 47 -17.46 24.16 44.39
CA ASN A 47 -16.48 24.68 45.34
C ASN A 47 -16.80 26.12 45.78
N ALA A 48 -17.23 26.98 44.85
CA ALA A 48 -17.65 28.34 45.18
C ALA A 48 -18.87 28.39 46.11
N ILE A 49 -19.79 27.42 46.02
CA ILE A 49 -20.93 27.28 46.93
C ILE A 49 -20.47 26.81 48.31
N VAL A 50 -19.58 25.80 48.38
CA VAL A 50 -19.05 25.26 49.64
C VAL A 50 -18.26 26.30 50.43
N GLN A 51 -17.51 27.17 49.76
CA GLN A 51 -16.73 28.24 50.42
C GLN A 51 -17.60 29.35 51.02
N ARG A 52 -18.87 29.48 50.61
CA ARG A 52 -19.79 30.50 51.15
C ARG A 52 -20.55 30.05 52.41
N ALA A 53 -20.39 28.80 52.82
CA ALA A 53 -21.11 28.27 53.97
C ALA A 53 -20.32 28.45 55.28
N GLU A 54 -20.96 28.96 56.33
CA GLU A 54 -20.36 29.34 57.62
C GLU A 54 -19.78 28.19 58.48
N ALA A 55 -19.82 26.94 58.02
CA ALA A 55 -19.41 25.73 58.76
C ALA A 55 -17.97 25.28 58.38
N PRO A 56 -17.36 24.22 58.98
CA PRO A 56 -15.95 23.91 58.75
C PRO A 56 -15.69 23.51 57.29
N VAL A 57 -15.18 24.49 56.53
CA VAL A 57 -14.96 24.45 55.08
C VAL A 57 -14.10 23.25 54.68
N GLY A 58 -13.15 22.83 55.51
CA GLY A 58 -12.23 21.72 55.24
C GLY A 58 -12.92 20.37 55.04
N ARG A 59 -13.89 19.99 55.89
CA ARG A 59 -14.56 18.68 55.76
C ARG A 59 -15.46 18.61 54.53
N ARG A 60 -16.15 19.71 54.20
CA ARG A 60 -17.02 19.79 53.02
C ARG A 60 -16.22 19.88 51.73
N ALA A 61 -15.13 20.64 51.71
CA ALA A 61 -14.21 20.69 50.59
C ALA A 61 -13.55 19.32 50.36
N GLY A 62 -13.11 18.63 51.41
CA GLY A 62 -12.57 17.28 51.32
C GLY A 62 -13.60 16.25 50.81
N ALA A 63 -14.85 16.31 51.27
CA ALA A 63 -15.92 15.46 50.77
C ALA A 63 -16.27 15.74 49.29
N LEU A 64 -16.28 17.02 48.88
CA LEU A 64 -16.48 17.41 47.48
C LEU A 64 -15.34 16.90 46.60
N TYR A 65 -14.10 17.02 47.06
CA TYR A 65 -12.92 16.51 46.36
C TYR A 65 -12.98 14.98 46.21
N LEU A 66 -13.28 14.25 47.29
CA LEU A 66 -13.46 12.81 47.27
C LEU A 66 -14.55 12.39 46.29
N ALA A 67 -15.71 13.05 46.32
CA ALA A 67 -16.82 12.77 45.40
C ALA A 67 -16.42 13.02 43.94
N ASN A 68 -15.70 14.10 43.65
CA ASN A 68 -15.18 14.39 42.31
C ASN A 68 -14.19 13.32 41.84
N THR A 69 -13.27 12.88 42.69
CA THR A 69 -12.31 11.82 42.34
C THR A 69 -13.00 10.48 42.11
N CYS A 70 -13.90 10.05 43.01
CA CYS A 70 -14.66 8.82 42.83
C CYS A 70 -15.53 8.89 41.56
N GLY A 71 -16.18 10.03 41.32
CA GLY A 71 -16.97 10.28 40.12
C GLY A 71 -16.12 10.23 38.85
N ALA A 72 -14.91 10.80 38.86
CA ALA A 72 -13.99 10.74 37.73
C ALA A 72 -13.55 9.31 37.42
N VAL A 73 -13.19 8.51 38.43
CA VAL A 73 -12.81 7.10 38.27
C VAL A 73 -13.97 6.26 37.74
N CYS A 74 -15.14 6.34 38.40
CA CYS A 74 -16.32 5.60 37.95
C CYS A 74 -16.78 6.07 36.57
N GLY A 75 -16.76 7.38 36.33
CA GLY A 75 -17.14 8.01 35.07
C GLY A 75 -16.24 7.57 33.92
N SER A 76 -14.92 7.53 34.10
CA SER A 76 -14.00 7.04 33.06
C SER A 76 -14.20 5.56 32.76
N LEU A 77 -14.50 4.74 33.77
CA LEU A 77 -14.79 3.32 33.57
C LEU A 77 -16.11 3.11 32.83
N VAL A 78 -17.18 3.80 33.25
CA VAL A 78 -18.49 3.71 32.61
C VAL A 78 -18.44 4.26 31.18
N ALA A 79 -17.79 5.41 30.97
CA ALA A 79 -17.65 5.99 29.63
C ALA A 79 -16.86 5.05 28.70
N GLY A 80 -15.68 4.60 29.13
CA GLY A 80 -14.78 3.79 28.31
C GLY A 80 -15.28 2.37 28.04
N PHE A 81 -15.83 1.68 29.05
CA PHE A 81 -16.18 0.26 28.94
C PHE A 81 -17.67 -0.02 28.76
N VAL A 82 -18.55 0.98 28.94
CA VAL A 82 -20.01 0.78 28.83
C VAL A 82 -20.64 1.69 27.80
N LEU A 83 -20.41 3.01 27.87
CA LEU A 83 -21.07 3.96 26.97
C LEU A 83 -20.50 3.86 25.55
N LEU A 84 -19.19 4.08 25.38
CA LEU A 84 -18.56 4.05 24.05
C LEU A 84 -18.85 2.74 23.30
N PRO A 85 -18.65 1.54 23.89
CA PRO A 85 -18.91 0.27 23.19
C PRO A 85 -20.37 -0.01 22.83
N ARG A 86 -21.35 0.58 23.54
CA ARG A 86 -22.77 0.25 23.35
C ARG A 86 -23.54 1.28 22.54
N ILE A 87 -23.21 2.55 22.68
CA ILE A 87 -23.99 3.66 22.09
C ILE A 87 -23.15 4.60 21.23
N GLY A 88 -21.83 4.36 21.13
CA GLY A 88 -20.91 5.13 20.28
C GLY A 88 -20.52 6.48 20.85
N ILE A 89 -19.54 7.12 20.22
CA ILE A 89 -18.87 8.34 20.72
C ILE A 89 -19.82 9.53 20.79
N GLN A 90 -20.60 9.78 19.75
CA GLN A 90 -21.45 10.97 19.68
C GLN A 90 -22.63 10.88 20.65
N THR A 91 -23.28 9.73 20.76
CA THR A 91 -24.36 9.52 21.74
C THR A 91 -23.82 9.58 23.16
N SER A 92 -22.65 8.99 23.43
CA SER A 92 -22.00 9.05 24.74
C SER A 92 -21.68 10.49 25.12
N ALA A 93 -21.07 11.27 24.21
CA ALA A 93 -20.78 12.69 24.44
C ALA A 93 -22.06 13.50 24.69
N THR A 94 -23.12 13.23 23.93
CA THR A 94 -24.43 13.87 24.11
C THR A 94 -25.00 13.57 25.50
N LEU A 95 -25.00 12.31 25.92
CA LEU A 95 -25.51 11.89 27.23
C LEU A 95 -24.72 12.56 28.36
N LEU A 96 -23.38 12.51 28.31
CA LEU A 96 -22.52 13.10 29.33
C LEU A 96 -22.69 14.62 29.41
N MET A 97 -22.82 15.30 28.27
CA MET A 97 -23.09 16.74 28.23
C MET A 97 -24.46 17.08 28.84
N MET A 98 -25.50 16.30 28.53
CA MET A 98 -26.84 16.50 29.09
C MET A 98 -26.85 16.27 30.61
N VAL A 99 -26.20 15.20 31.08
CA VAL A 99 -26.05 14.93 32.52
C VAL A 99 -25.28 16.04 33.21
N ALA A 100 -24.17 16.51 32.63
CA ALA A 100 -23.39 17.61 33.16
C ALA A 100 -24.24 18.88 33.27
N ALA A 101 -24.95 19.27 32.21
CA ALA A 101 -25.82 20.44 32.19
C ALA A 101 -26.94 20.38 33.24
N LEU A 102 -27.59 19.20 33.38
CA LEU A 102 -28.62 18.98 34.40
C LEU A 102 -28.06 19.02 35.82
N ALA A 103 -26.85 18.52 36.04
CA ALA A 103 -26.20 18.55 37.36
C ALA A 103 -25.86 19.96 37.85
N VAL A 104 -25.73 20.94 36.94
CA VAL A 104 -25.54 22.35 37.32
C VAL A 104 -26.84 22.97 37.85
N VAL A 105 -28.02 22.47 37.47
CA VAL A 105 -29.35 23.01 37.87
C VAL A 105 -29.59 23.02 39.40
N PRO A 106 -29.38 21.92 40.15
CA PRO A 106 -29.51 21.92 41.60
C PRO A 106 -28.50 22.85 42.32
N LEU A 107 -27.27 22.95 41.80
CA LEU A 107 -26.26 23.87 42.32
C LEU A 107 -26.74 25.33 42.18
N PHE A 108 -27.43 25.66 41.09
CA PHE A 108 -28.05 26.98 40.91
C PHE A 108 -29.19 27.27 41.89
N LEU A 109 -30.09 26.30 42.14
CA LEU A 109 -31.20 26.46 43.08
C LEU A 109 -30.72 26.68 44.53
N SER A 110 -29.51 26.23 44.86
CA SER A 110 -28.92 26.39 46.20
C SER A 110 -28.19 27.74 46.43
N GLY A 111 -27.97 28.55 45.39
CA GLY A 111 -26.99 29.64 45.40
C GLY A 111 -27.44 31.06 45.82
N GLY A 112 -28.70 31.30 46.15
CA GLY A 112 -29.21 32.54 46.76
C GLY A 112 -28.90 33.89 46.05
N GLY A 113 -29.85 34.40 45.27
CA GLY A 113 -30.15 35.84 45.04
C GLY A 113 -29.15 36.79 44.33
N ARG A 114 -27.82 36.61 44.38
CA ARG A 114 -26.85 37.65 43.95
C ARG A 114 -25.87 37.27 42.83
N LEU A 115 -26.04 36.13 42.17
CA LEU A 115 -25.20 35.69 41.02
C LEU A 115 -25.78 36.01 39.62
N GLN A 116 -26.91 36.71 39.52
CA GLN A 116 -27.79 36.65 38.34
C GLN A 116 -27.19 36.95 36.94
N PRO A 117 -26.36 37.99 36.69
CA PRO A 117 -25.93 38.32 35.32
C PRO A 117 -24.84 37.40 34.75
N ALA A 118 -23.79 37.08 35.52
CA ALA A 118 -22.74 36.14 35.08
C ALA A 118 -23.30 34.70 34.93
N LEU A 119 -24.32 34.38 35.70
CA LEU A 119 -24.99 33.08 35.73
C LEU A 119 -25.99 32.91 34.58
N ALA A 120 -26.76 33.95 34.26
CA ALA A 120 -27.59 34.01 33.06
C ALA A 120 -26.72 33.89 31.79
N GLY A 121 -25.55 34.54 31.77
CA GLY A 121 -24.56 34.37 30.70
C GLY A 121 -24.06 32.93 30.57
N SER A 122 -23.73 32.27 31.69
CA SER A 122 -23.23 30.89 31.68
C SER A 122 -24.30 29.88 31.24
N LEU A 123 -25.55 30.04 31.67
CA LEU A 123 -26.69 29.23 31.24
C LEU A 123 -27.04 29.45 29.76
N LEU A 124 -26.96 30.69 29.29
CA LEU A 124 -27.14 31.02 27.88
C LEU A 124 -26.05 30.33 27.03
N VAL A 125 -24.79 30.43 27.43
CA VAL A 125 -23.67 29.76 26.74
C VAL A 125 -23.84 28.24 26.72
N ALA A 126 -24.16 27.61 27.86
CA ALA A 126 -24.40 26.17 27.93
C ALA A 126 -25.61 25.73 27.11
N GLY A 127 -26.72 26.46 27.19
CA GLY A 127 -27.93 26.19 26.40
C GLY A 127 -27.69 26.35 24.90
N THR A 128 -26.99 27.41 24.48
CA THR A 128 -26.59 27.60 23.08
C THR A 128 -25.67 26.48 22.61
N ALA A 129 -24.68 26.08 23.42
CA ALA A 129 -23.78 24.98 23.09
C ALA A 129 -24.52 23.65 22.90
N ILE A 130 -25.46 23.31 23.79
CA ILE A 130 -26.29 22.11 23.68
C ILE A 130 -27.16 22.17 22.42
N VAL A 131 -27.80 23.32 22.14
CA VAL A 131 -28.63 23.48 20.93
C VAL A 131 -27.80 23.34 19.66
N LEU A 132 -26.59 23.92 19.63
CA LEU A 132 -25.68 23.78 18.49
C LEU A 132 -25.24 22.33 18.30
N TRP A 133 -24.90 21.62 19.38
CA TRP A 133 -24.53 20.21 19.35
C TRP A 133 -25.68 19.31 18.87
N LEU A 134 -26.89 19.49 19.40
CA LEU A 134 -28.06 18.71 19.02
C LEU A 134 -28.53 18.98 17.58
N ARG A 135 -28.06 20.07 16.95
CA ARG A 135 -28.28 20.34 15.52
C ARG A 135 -27.29 19.62 14.61
N LEU A 136 -26.22 19.03 15.14
CA LEU A 136 -25.31 18.22 14.35
C LEU A 136 -26.00 16.90 13.94
N PRO A 137 -25.74 16.39 12.72
CA PRO A 137 -26.17 15.05 12.32
C PRO A 137 -25.74 13.98 13.34
N ALA A 138 -26.53 12.93 13.54
CA ALA A 138 -26.27 11.91 14.57
C ALA A 138 -24.94 11.14 14.39
N ASP A 139 -24.40 11.18 13.17
CA ASP A 139 -23.15 10.56 12.73
C ASP A 139 -22.05 11.60 12.41
N TYR A 140 -22.23 12.86 12.80
CA TYR A 140 -21.31 13.96 12.50
C TYR A 140 -19.86 13.68 12.95
N VAL A 141 -19.66 13.18 14.17
CA VAL A 141 -18.32 12.90 14.70
C VAL A 141 -17.65 11.80 13.85
N ASN A 142 -18.42 10.75 13.51
CA ASN A 142 -17.92 9.61 12.76
C ASN A 142 -17.63 9.98 11.31
N THR A 143 -18.55 10.66 10.64
CA THR A 143 -18.41 11.08 9.23
C THR A 143 -17.35 12.15 9.03
N ARG A 144 -17.04 12.96 10.04
CA ARG A 144 -15.97 13.97 9.96
C ARG A 144 -14.58 13.37 10.21
N ALA A 145 -14.49 12.33 11.05
CA ALA A 145 -13.26 11.54 11.19
C ALA A 145 -12.90 10.83 9.88
N LEU A 146 -13.92 10.50 9.08
CA LEU A 146 -13.75 10.05 7.71
C LEU A 146 -13.45 11.27 6.83
N ARG A 147 -12.33 11.28 6.13
CA ARG A 147 -12.10 12.20 5.00
C ARG A 147 -12.38 11.45 3.69
N PRO A 148 -13.65 11.16 3.32
CA PRO A 148 -13.90 10.61 2.00
C PRO A 148 -13.38 11.60 0.96
N MET A 149 -12.71 11.09 -0.09
CA MET A 149 -12.32 11.93 -1.21
C MET A 149 -13.59 12.49 -1.87
N GLU A 150 -13.57 13.75 -2.33
CA GLU A 150 -14.76 14.47 -2.84
C GLU A 150 -15.55 13.74 -3.95
N SER A 151 -14.95 12.72 -4.59
CA SER A 151 -15.54 11.93 -5.67
C SER A 151 -16.05 10.53 -5.26
N GLU A 152 -15.92 10.12 -4.01
CA GLU A 152 -16.31 8.78 -3.55
C GLU A 152 -17.71 8.75 -2.90
N ARG A 153 -18.45 7.66 -3.16
CA ARG A 153 -19.76 7.43 -2.54
C ARG A 153 -19.61 6.60 -1.27
N LEU A 154 -20.03 7.14 -0.14
CA LEU A 154 -20.07 6.40 1.14
C LEU A 154 -21.16 5.33 1.12
N LEU A 155 -20.79 4.07 1.36
CA LEU A 155 -21.72 2.92 1.37
C LEU A 155 -22.10 2.50 2.79
N ALA A 156 -21.15 2.54 3.71
CA ALA A 156 -21.35 2.13 5.10
C ALA A 156 -20.37 2.86 6.02
N VAL A 157 -20.82 3.13 7.24
CA VAL A 157 -19.99 3.56 8.36
C VAL A 157 -20.40 2.76 9.58
N SER A 158 -19.42 2.28 10.33
CA SER A 158 -19.65 1.65 11.62
C SER A 158 -18.57 2.08 12.61
N GLU A 159 -18.95 2.11 13.88
CA GLU A 159 -18.05 2.40 14.98
C GLU A 159 -17.76 1.08 15.72
N GLY A 160 -16.50 0.66 15.68
CA GLY A 160 -15.97 -0.47 16.42
C GLY A 160 -15.31 -0.05 17.73
N LEU A 161 -14.79 -1.02 18.48
CA LEU A 161 -14.16 -0.76 19.79
C LEU A 161 -12.89 0.10 19.68
N ASN A 162 -12.12 -0.11 18.61
CA ASN A 162 -10.80 0.50 18.44
C ASN A 162 -10.73 1.40 17.19
N GLU A 163 -11.77 1.39 16.35
CA GLU A 163 -11.77 2.10 15.08
C GLU A 163 -13.15 2.48 14.58
N ILE A 164 -13.19 3.50 13.71
CA ILE A 164 -14.32 3.80 12.85
C ILE A 164 -14.02 3.21 11.47
N ILE A 165 -14.90 2.34 10.98
CA ILE A 165 -14.79 1.74 9.66
C ILE A 165 -15.71 2.46 8.70
N ALA A 166 -15.21 2.72 7.49
CA ALA A 166 -16.04 3.13 6.37
C ALA A 166 -15.78 2.27 5.14
N VAL A 167 -16.84 2.04 4.38
CA VAL A 167 -16.77 1.47 3.04
C VAL A 167 -17.20 2.54 2.06
N THR A 168 -16.33 2.86 1.11
CA THR A 168 -16.63 3.80 0.03
C THR A 168 -16.57 3.11 -1.33
N GLU A 169 -17.28 3.66 -2.30
CA GLU A 169 -17.26 3.25 -3.69
C GLU A 169 -16.63 4.35 -4.54
N MET A 170 -15.62 3.98 -5.31
CA MET A 170 -15.04 4.80 -6.37
C MET A 170 -15.74 4.43 -7.68
N PRO A 171 -16.55 5.34 -8.26
CA PRO A 171 -17.31 5.06 -9.48
C PRO A 171 -16.42 4.49 -10.59
N GLY A 172 -16.78 3.30 -11.10
CA GLY A 172 -16.06 2.62 -12.17
C GLY A 172 -14.69 2.03 -11.81
N LYS A 173 -14.21 2.18 -10.57
CA LYS A 173 -12.88 1.69 -10.15
C LYS A 173 -12.92 0.58 -9.10
N GLY A 174 -13.90 0.58 -8.22
CA GLY A 174 -14.05 -0.42 -7.15
C GLY A 174 -14.46 0.21 -5.82
N ARG A 175 -14.18 -0.48 -4.72
CA ARG A 175 -14.52 -0.07 -3.36
C ARG A 175 -13.27 0.06 -2.50
N ARG A 176 -13.34 0.84 -1.43
CA ARG A 176 -12.28 0.99 -0.43
C ARG A 176 -12.80 0.66 0.94
N LEU A 177 -11.92 0.09 1.74
CA LEU A 177 -12.07 -0.05 3.19
C LEU A 177 -11.22 1.03 3.84
N LEU A 178 -11.82 1.84 4.70
CA LEU A 178 -11.14 2.83 5.51
C LEU A 178 -11.29 2.53 6.98
N THR A 179 -10.24 2.82 7.74
CA THR A 179 -10.20 2.74 9.20
C THR A 179 -9.69 4.08 9.71
N ASN A 180 -10.45 4.73 10.59
CA ASN A 180 -10.12 6.05 11.17
C ASN A 180 -9.77 7.10 10.09
N GLY A 181 -10.48 7.07 8.96
CA GLY A 181 -10.26 7.98 7.83
C GLY A 181 -9.05 7.65 6.95
N HIS A 182 -8.29 6.58 7.24
CA HIS A 182 -7.18 6.12 6.44
C HIS A 182 -7.58 4.93 5.56
N PRO A 183 -7.17 4.90 4.28
CA PRO A 183 -7.42 3.75 3.42
C PRO A 183 -6.57 2.56 3.85
N MET A 184 -7.23 1.43 4.11
CA MET A 184 -6.58 0.18 4.50
C MET A 184 -6.39 -0.75 3.31
N SER A 185 -7.44 -0.91 2.50
CA SER A 185 -7.45 -1.82 1.35
C SER A 185 -8.50 -1.37 0.33
N ALA A 186 -8.43 -1.90 -0.89
CA ALA A 186 -9.30 -1.50 -1.98
C ALA A 186 -9.51 -2.63 -2.99
N THR A 187 -10.53 -2.50 -3.83
CA THR A 187 -10.84 -3.46 -4.89
C THR A 187 -10.51 -2.94 -6.29
N THR A 188 -9.69 -1.89 -6.39
CA THR A 188 -9.17 -1.44 -7.70
C THR A 188 -8.30 -2.52 -8.34
N ARG A 189 -8.19 -2.51 -9.68
CA ARG A 189 -7.40 -3.50 -10.42
C ARG A 189 -5.96 -3.63 -9.92
N LEU A 190 -5.26 -2.50 -9.72
CA LEU A 190 -3.87 -2.52 -9.20
C LEU A 190 -3.80 -3.04 -7.77
N SER A 191 -4.76 -2.66 -6.91
CA SER A 191 -4.80 -3.19 -5.54
C SER A 191 -5.02 -4.70 -5.54
N GLN A 192 -5.94 -5.18 -6.37
CA GLN A 192 -6.14 -6.63 -6.53
C GLN A 192 -4.89 -7.32 -7.06
N ARG A 193 -4.14 -6.72 -7.99
CA ARG A 193 -2.95 -7.35 -8.60
C ARG A 193 -1.92 -7.79 -7.56
N TYR A 194 -1.52 -6.92 -6.64
CA TYR A 194 -0.55 -7.30 -5.60
C TYR A 194 -1.14 -8.26 -4.56
N MET A 195 -2.39 -8.04 -4.12
CA MET A 195 -3.09 -8.92 -3.17
C MET A 195 -3.19 -10.36 -3.69
N ARG A 196 -3.55 -10.50 -4.98
CA ARG A 196 -3.62 -11.80 -5.65
C ARG A 196 -2.24 -12.42 -5.81
N ALA A 197 -1.22 -11.63 -6.15
CA ALA A 197 0.16 -12.11 -6.27
C ALA A 197 0.69 -12.69 -4.95
N LEU A 198 0.35 -12.11 -3.79
CA LEU A 198 0.79 -12.56 -2.46
C LEU A 198 0.39 -14.00 -2.12
N ALA A 199 -0.69 -14.51 -2.70
CA ALA A 199 -1.12 -15.90 -2.54
C ALA A 199 -0.83 -16.75 -3.77
N HIS A 200 -1.17 -16.28 -4.99
CA HIS A 200 -1.05 -17.11 -6.18
C HIS A 200 0.39 -17.45 -6.55
N ILE A 201 1.32 -16.49 -6.51
CA ILE A 201 2.71 -16.74 -6.90
C ILE A 201 3.36 -17.81 -6.02
N PRO A 202 3.33 -17.72 -4.66
CA PRO A 202 3.92 -18.76 -3.84
C PRO A 202 3.20 -20.10 -4.00
N LEU A 203 1.85 -20.12 -4.06
CA LEU A 203 1.10 -21.38 -4.20
C LEU A 203 1.36 -22.08 -5.54
N LEU A 204 1.50 -21.35 -6.64
CA LEU A 204 1.86 -21.91 -7.96
C LEU A 204 3.31 -22.42 -8.01
N SER A 205 4.16 -21.95 -7.11
CA SER A 205 5.57 -22.33 -7.02
C SER A 205 5.79 -23.59 -6.17
N MET A 206 4.77 -24.02 -5.43
CA MET A 206 4.78 -25.20 -4.58
C MET A 206 4.21 -26.41 -5.32
N ASP A 207 4.63 -27.63 -4.94
CA ASP A 207 4.16 -28.84 -5.61
C ASP A 207 2.70 -29.18 -5.28
N ARG A 208 2.32 -29.14 -3.99
CA ARG A 208 0.95 -29.43 -3.49
C ARG A 208 0.66 -28.73 -2.16
N PRO A 209 0.45 -27.40 -2.14
CA PRO A 209 0.14 -26.69 -0.90
C PRO A 209 -1.28 -27.00 -0.42
N GLU A 210 -1.45 -27.26 0.87
CA GLU A 210 -2.74 -27.64 1.47
C GLU A 210 -3.23 -26.62 2.51
N THR A 211 -2.28 -25.99 3.22
CA THR A 211 -2.57 -25.17 4.41
C THR A 211 -2.05 -23.76 4.26
N VAL A 212 -2.95 -22.77 4.38
CA VAL A 212 -2.63 -21.35 4.22
C VAL A 212 -3.04 -20.58 5.47
N LEU A 213 -2.17 -19.69 5.95
CA LEU A 213 -2.50 -18.66 6.92
C LEU A 213 -2.45 -17.29 6.23
N VAL A 214 -3.54 -16.52 6.37
CA VAL A 214 -3.62 -15.12 5.98
C VAL A 214 -3.68 -14.27 7.26
N ILE A 215 -2.70 -13.41 7.48
CA ILE A 215 -2.73 -12.43 8.58
C ILE A 215 -3.11 -11.07 8.00
N GLY A 216 -4.24 -10.52 8.46
CA GLY A 216 -4.91 -9.37 7.86
C GLY A 216 -5.86 -9.79 6.74
N PHE A 217 -7.16 -9.73 7.00
CA PHE A 217 -8.21 -10.05 6.04
C PHE A 217 -8.43 -8.92 5.03
N GLY A 218 -8.45 -7.67 5.51
CA GLY A 218 -8.74 -6.48 4.70
C GLY A 218 -10.08 -6.60 3.98
N VAL A 219 -10.07 -6.68 2.65
CA VAL A 219 -11.28 -6.89 1.83
C VAL A 219 -11.49 -8.35 1.40
N GLY A 220 -10.63 -9.28 1.83
CA GLY A 220 -10.72 -10.71 1.54
C GLY A 220 -10.14 -11.17 0.19
N ASN A 221 -9.42 -10.30 -0.54
CA ASN A 221 -8.83 -10.64 -1.83
C ASN A 221 -7.86 -11.81 -1.74
N THR A 222 -6.91 -11.74 -0.82
CA THR A 222 -5.83 -12.72 -0.66
C THR A 222 -6.32 -14.03 -0.08
N THR A 223 -7.31 -13.96 0.81
CA THR A 223 -8.02 -15.15 1.30
C THR A 223 -8.74 -15.86 0.15
N HIS A 224 -9.49 -15.12 -0.67
CA HIS A 224 -10.17 -15.68 -1.84
C HIS A 224 -9.17 -16.27 -2.85
N ALA A 225 -8.04 -15.60 -3.09
CA ALA A 225 -6.98 -16.10 -3.96
C ALA A 225 -6.49 -17.49 -3.54
N ALA A 226 -6.29 -17.69 -2.23
CA ALA A 226 -5.87 -18.98 -1.68
C ALA A 226 -6.94 -20.08 -1.90
N THR A 227 -8.23 -19.77 -1.73
CA THR A 227 -9.30 -20.76 -1.88
C THR A 227 -9.56 -21.19 -3.32
N LEU A 228 -9.08 -20.44 -4.31
CA LEU A 228 -9.15 -20.82 -5.72
C LEU A 228 -8.20 -21.98 -6.09
N HIS A 229 -7.17 -22.24 -5.28
CA HIS A 229 -6.23 -23.34 -5.54
C HIS A 229 -6.84 -24.69 -5.16
N PRO A 230 -6.90 -25.66 -6.10
CA PRO A 230 -7.58 -26.93 -5.85
C PRO A 230 -6.97 -27.79 -4.73
N SER A 231 -5.66 -27.65 -4.48
CA SER A 231 -4.96 -28.40 -3.43
C SER A 231 -5.18 -27.82 -2.03
N VAL A 232 -5.60 -26.55 -1.92
CA VAL A 232 -5.78 -25.87 -0.65
C VAL A 232 -7.06 -26.36 0.02
N THR A 233 -6.88 -27.06 1.13
CA THR A 233 -7.95 -27.68 1.92
C THR A 233 -8.26 -26.90 3.20
N ARG A 234 -7.32 -26.08 3.70
CA ARG A 234 -7.51 -25.27 4.90
C ARG A 234 -6.89 -23.89 4.73
N VAL A 235 -7.71 -22.86 4.93
CA VAL A 235 -7.29 -21.46 5.00
C VAL A 235 -7.67 -20.91 6.37
N GLU A 236 -6.68 -20.43 7.12
CA GLU A 236 -6.93 -19.70 8.35
C GLU A 236 -6.74 -18.21 8.11
N VAL A 237 -7.62 -17.40 8.69
CA VAL A 237 -7.53 -15.95 8.67
C VAL A 237 -7.35 -15.46 10.10
N ALA A 238 -6.29 -14.72 10.38
CA ALA A 238 -6.10 -14.01 11.63
C ALA A 238 -6.23 -12.51 11.36
N ASP A 239 -7.28 -11.88 11.88
CA ASP A 239 -7.50 -10.43 11.78
C ASP A 239 -7.85 -9.87 13.17
N LEU A 240 -7.27 -8.73 13.51
CA LEU A 240 -7.50 -8.09 14.80
C LEU A 240 -8.93 -7.51 14.91
N SER A 241 -9.50 -7.07 13.77
CA SER A 241 -10.76 -6.36 13.72
C SER A 241 -11.93 -7.28 13.37
N ARG A 242 -12.84 -7.45 14.33
CA ARG A 242 -14.14 -8.06 14.06
C ARG A 242 -14.97 -7.21 13.09
N ASP A 243 -14.81 -5.89 13.13
CA ASP A 243 -15.61 -4.97 12.36
C ASP A 243 -15.21 -4.97 10.88
N VAL A 244 -13.94 -5.18 10.55
CA VAL A 244 -13.48 -5.42 9.16
C VAL A 244 -14.19 -6.66 8.59
N LEU A 245 -14.22 -7.76 9.35
CA LEU A 245 -14.86 -9.01 8.93
C LEU A 245 -16.37 -8.86 8.71
N ARG A 246 -17.06 -8.04 9.54
CA ARG A 246 -18.50 -7.75 9.38
C ARG A 246 -18.82 -7.03 8.05
N HIS A 247 -17.86 -6.30 7.48
CA HIS A 247 -18.04 -5.57 6.22
C HIS A 247 -17.60 -6.37 4.99
N ALA A 248 -17.15 -7.62 5.15
CA ALA A 248 -16.65 -8.45 4.05
C ALA A 248 -17.64 -8.61 2.88
N SER A 249 -18.95 -8.60 3.17
CA SER A 249 -20.02 -8.73 2.17
C SER A 249 -20.09 -7.54 1.19
N TYR A 250 -19.59 -6.36 1.57
CA TYR A 250 -19.44 -5.21 0.67
C TYR A 250 -18.35 -5.44 -0.40
N PHE A 251 -17.56 -6.50 -0.29
CA PHE A 251 -16.50 -6.84 -1.25
C PHE A 251 -16.74 -8.22 -1.89
N ALA A 252 -17.99 -8.72 -1.82
CA ALA A 252 -18.38 -10.04 -2.34
C ALA A 252 -18.09 -10.25 -3.83
N ASP A 253 -18.07 -9.16 -4.61
CA ASP A 253 -17.73 -9.16 -6.03
C ASP A 253 -16.28 -9.59 -6.30
N VAL A 254 -15.36 -9.33 -5.36
CA VAL A 254 -13.96 -9.71 -5.49
C VAL A 254 -13.56 -10.86 -4.59
N ASN A 255 -14.07 -10.92 -3.36
CA ASN A 255 -13.68 -11.96 -2.40
C ASN A 255 -14.54 -13.22 -2.50
N GLY A 256 -15.53 -13.28 -3.39
CA GLY A 256 -16.34 -14.47 -3.62
C GLY A 256 -17.12 -14.95 -2.38
N ARG A 257 -17.38 -14.05 -1.41
CA ARG A 257 -17.93 -14.40 -0.09
C ARG A 257 -17.11 -15.48 0.62
N VAL A 258 -15.79 -15.35 0.56
CA VAL A 258 -14.83 -16.34 1.11
C VAL A 258 -15.06 -16.69 2.59
N LEU A 259 -15.73 -15.84 3.37
CA LEU A 259 -16.08 -16.17 4.76
C LEU A 259 -17.15 -17.28 4.90
N ASP A 260 -17.91 -17.56 3.83
CA ASP A 260 -18.89 -18.64 3.77
C ASP A 260 -18.24 -19.97 3.28
N ASP A 261 -16.97 -19.96 2.85
CA ASP A 261 -16.27 -21.15 2.38
C ASP A 261 -15.92 -22.07 3.57
N PRO A 262 -16.32 -23.36 3.57
CA PRO A 262 -16.10 -24.26 4.69
C PRO A 262 -14.63 -24.56 4.98
N ARG A 263 -13.72 -24.25 4.04
CA ARG A 263 -12.26 -24.38 4.22
C ARG A 263 -11.66 -23.21 4.99
N VAL A 264 -12.41 -22.12 5.16
CA VAL A 264 -11.94 -20.87 5.76
C VAL A 264 -12.34 -20.79 7.23
N SER A 265 -11.34 -20.68 8.10
CA SER A 265 -11.53 -20.50 9.54
C SER A 265 -10.99 -19.14 9.97
N VAL A 266 -11.86 -18.32 10.56
CA VAL A 266 -11.52 -16.96 10.97
C VAL A 266 -11.29 -16.87 12.47
N TYR A 267 -10.18 -16.24 12.84
CA TYR A 267 -9.79 -15.96 14.22
C TYR A 267 -9.68 -14.45 14.40
N VAL A 268 -10.55 -13.88 15.25
CA VAL A 268 -10.42 -12.49 15.69
C VAL A 268 -9.28 -12.44 16.69
N ASN A 269 -8.08 -12.17 16.20
CA ASN A 269 -6.85 -12.34 16.96
C ASN A 269 -5.69 -11.56 16.32
N ASP A 270 -4.70 -11.23 17.14
CA ASP A 270 -3.42 -10.73 16.65
C ASP A 270 -2.66 -11.84 15.89
N GLY A 271 -2.08 -11.50 14.73
CA GLY A 271 -1.41 -12.47 13.87
C GLY A 271 -0.17 -13.10 14.49
N ARG A 272 0.60 -12.33 15.27
CA ARG A 272 1.78 -12.85 15.98
C ARG A 272 1.38 -13.75 17.13
N HIS A 273 0.35 -13.38 17.90
CA HIS A 273 -0.23 -14.23 18.93
C HIS A 273 -0.82 -15.52 18.34
N HIS A 274 -1.50 -15.42 17.19
CA HIS A 274 -2.02 -16.58 16.46
C HIS A 274 -0.91 -17.57 16.11
N LEU A 275 0.20 -17.09 15.59
CA LEU A 275 1.38 -17.92 15.35
C LEU A 275 1.85 -18.59 16.63
N HIS A 276 1.96 -17.90 17.78
CA HIS A 276 2.38 -18.55 19.04
C HIS A 276 1.52 -19.75 19.44
N MET A 277 0.20 -19.69 19.19
CA MET A 277 -0.74 -20.73 19.58
C MET A 277 -0.74 -21.98 18.69
N LYS A 278 -0.08 -21.94 17.53
CA LYS A 278 -0.07 -23.09 16.62
C LYS A 278 0.99 -24.12 17.04
N PRO A 279 1.04 -25.30 16.41
CA PRO A 279 2.24 -26.14 16.40
C PRO A 279 3.31 -25.61 15.42
N ALA A 280 4.54 -26.12 15.52
CA ALA A 280 5.54 -25.96 14.46
C ALA A 280 5.06 -26.65 13.16
N ALA A 281 5.55 -26.19 11.99
CA ALA A 281 5.20 -26.76 10.68
C ALA A 281 3.68 -26.90 10.41
N SER A 282 2.92 -25.85 10.71
CA SER A 282 1.45 -25.83 10.58
C SER A 282 0.93 -25.37 9.21
N TYR A 283 1.75 -24.64 8.44
CA TYR A 283 1.34 -23.96 7.22
C TYR A 283 2.32 -24.14 6.06
N ASP A 284 1.79 -24.34 4.87
CA ASP A 284 2.58 -24.32 3.62
C ASP A 284 2.78 -22.88 3.13
N LEU A 285 1.79 -22.01 3.35
CA LEU A 285 1.90 -20.58 3.07
C LEU A 285 1.51 -19.77 4.30
N ILE A 286 2.38 -18.85 4.73
CA ILE A 286 2.00 -17.73 5.60
C ILE A 286 2.08 -16.47 4.75
N THR A 287 0.94 -15.82 4.54
CA THR A 287 0.87 -14.56 3.79
C THR A 287 0.26 -13.46 4.65
N LEU A 288 0.78 -12.23 4.55
CA LEU A 288 0.27 -11.14 5.36
C LEU A 288 0.37 -9.75 4.73
N GLU A 289 -0.67 -8.98 5.02
CA GLU A 289 -0.91 -7.61 4.55
C GLU A 289 -1.45 -6.80 5.71
N PRO A 290 -0.58 -6.45 6.65
CA PRO A 290 -1.03 -5.81 7.85
C PRO A 290 -1.35 -4.32 7.55
N PRO A 291 -2.04 -3.59 8.45
CA PRO A 291 -2.36 -2.18 8.28
C PRO A 291 -1.15 -1.27 7.95
N PRO A 292 -1.36 0.01 7.59
CA PRO A 292 -0.27 0.93 7.22
C PRO A 292 0.88 0.95 8.24
N ILE A 293 2.14 0.86 7.77
CA ILE A 293 3.31 0.50 8.58
C ILE A 293 3.49 1.36 9.84
N GLY A 294 3.29 2.67 9.76
CA GLY A 294 3.53 3.57 10.90
C GLY A 294 2.36 3.68 11.87
N TYR A 295 1.50 2.66 11.97
CA TYR A 295 0.53 2.53 13.04
C TYR A 295 1.21 1.86 14.24
N ALA A 296 0.79 2.23 15.46
CA ALA A 296 1.35 1.64 16.67
C ALA A 296 1.12 0.11 16.71
N GLY A 297 2.15 -0.64 17.10
CA GLY A 297 2.14 -2.11 17.17
C GLY A 297 2.44 -2.82 15.85
N MET A 298 2.46 -2.10 14.72
CA MET A 298 2.75 -2.70 13.42
C MET A 298 4.19 -3.17 13.27
N ALA A 299 5.12 -2.57 14.01
CA ALA A 299 6.51 -2.96 13.91
C ALA A 299 6.75 -4.42 14.30
N ALA A 300 5.92 -4.93 15.19
CA ALA A 300 5.97 -6.30 15.69
C ALA A 300 5.67 -7.36 14.61
N LEU A 301 5.17 -6.98 13.43
CA LEU A 301 4.92 -7.86 12.28
C LEU A 301 5.97 -7.72 11.15
N TYR A 302 6.99 -6.88 11.37
CA TYR A 302 8.12 -6.67 10.45
C TYR A 302 9.48 -6.85 11.14
N SER A 303 9.49 -7.36 12.38
CA SER A 303 10.72 -7.62 13.13
C SER A 303 11.34 -8.96 12.75
N ARG A 304 12.66 -9.04 12.89
CA ARG A 304 13.40 -10.29 12.73
C ARG A 304 12.86 -11.40 13.63
N GLU A 305 12.45 -11.08 14.85
CA GLU A 305 11.89 -12.02 15.82
C GLU A 305 10.52 -12.56 15.35
N PHE A 306 9.69 -11.72 14.74
CA PHE A 306 8.44 -12.17 14.11
C PHE A 306 8.69 -13.10 12.93
N TYR A 307 9.64 -12.75 12.05
CA TYR A 307 10.00 -13.63 10.92
C TYR A 307 10.54 -14.98 11.40
N ALA A 308 11.37 -14.98 12.45
CA ALA A 308 11.87 -16.21 13.04
C ALA A 308 10.73 -17.07 13.57
N LEU A 309 9.75 -16.47 14.28
CA LEU A 309 8.54 -17.16 14.72
C LEU A 309 7.77 -17.74 13.53
N ALA A 310 7.46 -16.94 12.51
CA ALA A 310 6.72 -17.36 11.32
C ALA A 310 7.42 -18.53 10.62
N ARG A 311 8.75 -18.46 10.46
CA ARG A 311 9.55 -19.54 9.87
C ARG A 311 9.40 -20.86 10.61
N THR A 312 9.33 -20.87 11.95
CA THR A 312 9.08 -22.12 12.70
C THR A 312 7.70 -22.73 12.44
N ARG A 313 6.75 -21.96 11.91
CA ARG A 313 5.37 -22.40 11.65
C ARG A 313 5.15 -22.81 10.20
N LEU A 314 6.13 -22.56 9.34
CA LEU A 314 6.16 -23.09 7.98
C LEU A 314 6.54 -24.57 7.98
N THR A 315 5.93 -25.34 7.08
CA THR A 315 6.39 -26.68 6.73
C THR A 315 7.82 -26.61 6.15
N ALA A 316 8.47 -27.76 5.95
CA ALA A 316 9.84 -27.79 5.42
C ALA A 316 9.97 -27.02 4.09
N ASN A 317 8.98 -27.16 3.20
CA ASN A 317 8.90 -26.47 1.92
C ASN A 317 7.98 -25.24 1.95
N GLY A 318 7.60 -24.79 3.15
CA GLY A 318 6.66 -23.69 3.31
C GLY A 318 7.28 -22.35 2.92
N VAL A 319 6.42 -21.41 2.54
CA VAL A 319 6.79 -20.07 2.08
C VAL A 319 6.10 -19.01 2.92
N MET A 320 6.85 -17.96 3.22
CA MET A 320 6.32 -16.70 3.71
C MET A 320 6.27 -15.67 2.58
N SER A 321 5.16 -14.96 2.48
CA SER A 321 4.96 -13.86 1.54
C SER A 321 4.40 -12.66 2.28
N GLN A 322 5.04 -11.50 2.20
CA GLN A 322 4.59 -10.31 2.93
C GLN A 322 4.62 -9.07 2.06
N TRP A 323 3.58 -8.26 2.18
CA TRP A 323 3.53 -6.93 1.59
C TRP A 323 4.52 -5.97 2.24
N LEU A 324 5.31 -5.30 1.40
CA LEU A 324 6.28 -4.28 1.77
C LEU A 324 5.92 -2.96 1.08
N PRO A 325 5.15 -2.06 1.74
CA PRO A 325 4.81 -0.77 1.16
C PRO A 325 5.94 0.25 1.36
N ALA A 326 6.97 0.12 0.54
CA ALA A 326 8.17 0.97 0.59
C ALA A 326 7.87 2.47 0.51
N TYR A 327 6.74 2.84 -0.10
CA TYR A 327 6.30 4.24 -0.26
C TYR A 327 5.77 4.90 1.04
N GLN A 328 5.49 4.11 2.08
CA GLN A 328 4.92 4.62 3.34
C GLN A 328 5.97 5.02 4.38
N VAL A 329 7.24 4.70 4.13
CA VAL A 329 8.35 4.91 5.06
C VAL A 329 9.60 5.37 4.30
N PRO A 330 10.57 6.03 4.96
CA PRO A 330 11.83 6.40 4.33
C PRO A 330 12.62 5.18 3.84
N THR A 331 13.45 5.37 2.81
CA THR A 331 14.31 4.32 2.24
C THR A 331 15.12 3.57 3.29
N ALA A 332 15.70 4.26 4.28
CA ALA A 332 16.47 3.62 5.35
C ALA A 332 15.62 2.65 6.18
N THR A 333 14.36 3.00 6.44
CA THR A 333 13.40 2.13 7.15
C THR A 333 13.01 0.94 6.28
N THR A 334 12.75 1.15 4.99
CA THR A 334 12.50 0.05 4.03
C THR A 334 13.66 -0.95 4.01
N LEU A 335 14.90 -0.47 3.93
CA LEU A 335 16.09 -1.34 3.94
C LEU A 335 16.23 -2.13 5.25
N ALA A 336 15.91 -1.54 6.40
CA ALA A 336 15.93 -2.24 7.68
C ALA A 336 14.84 -3.32 7.79
N MET A 337 13.67 -3.08 7.21
CA MET A 337 12.60 -4.10 7.12
C MET A 337 13.02 -5.25 6.21
N ILE A 338 13.59 -4.95 5.04
CA ILE A 338 14.16 -5.96 4.14
C ILE A 338 15.26 -6.74 4.88
N ARG A 339 16.14 -6.05 5.61
CA ARG A 339 17.21 -6.67 6.40
C ARG A 339 16.66 -7.71 7.38
N ALA A 340 15.64 -7.33 8.14
CA ALA A 340 15.00 -8.23 9.11
C ALA A 340 14.45 -9.50 8.45
N PHE A 341 13.88 -9.37 7.25
CA PHE A 341 13.38 -10.51 6.48
C PHE A 341 14.50 -11.41 5.96
N VAL A 342 15.53 -10.84 5.31
CA VAL A 342 16.63 -11.62 4.71
C VAL A 342 17.54 -12.28 5.74
N ASP A 343 17.64 -11.73 6.95
CA ASP A 343 18.33 -12.39 8.07
C ASP A 343 17.71 -13.74 8.43
N VAL A 344 16.39 -13.88 8.24
CA VAL A 344 15.64 -15.12 8.52
C VAL A 344 15.47 -15.98 7.28
N PHE A 345 15.27 -15.34 6.12
CA PHE A 345 15.07 -15.96 4.81
C PHE A 345 16.20 -15.53 3.84
N PRO A 346 17.41 -16.12 3.93
CA PRO A 346 18.58 -15.66 3.16
C PRO A 346 18.49 -15.90 1.64
N ARG A 347 17.48 -16.65 1.19
CA ARG A 347 17.18 -16.90 -0.23
C ARG A 347 15.91 -16.18 -0.69
N ALA A 348 15.51 -15.13 0.01
CA ALA A 348 14.34 -14.33 -0.32
C ALA A 348 14.49 -13.65 -1.68
N VAL A 349 13.36 -13.47 -2.36
CA VAL A 349 13.24 -12.65 -3.56
C VAL A 349 12.31 -11.48 -3.28
N LEU A 350 12.58 -10.37 -3.94
CA LEU A 350 11.70 -9.20 -3.93
C LEU A 350 10.92 -9.18 -5.24
N LEU A 351 9.60 -9.15 -5.13
CA LEU A 351 8.68 -9.03 -6.27
C LEU A 351 7.90 -7.72 -6.19
N SER A 352 7.31 -7.29 -7.30
CA SER A 352 6.37 -6.18 -7.39
C SER A 352 5.02 -6.69 -7.87
N GLY A 353 4.03 -6.58 -6.98
CA GLY A 353 2.65 -6.93 -7.28
C GLY A 353 1.93 -5.82 -8.02
N ALA A 354 2.25 -4.56 -7.73
CA ALA A 354 1.85 -3.39 -8.51
C ALA A 354 2.69 -2.17 -8.11
N GLU A 355 3.47 -1.60 -9.03
CA GLU A 355 4.30 -0.41 -8.77
C GLU A 355 5.21 -0.60 -7.53
N ALA A 356 4.98 0.19 -6.47
CA ALA A 356 5.70 0.15 -5.20
C ALA A 356 5.02 -0.72 -4.12
N ASP A 357 3.95 -1.45 -4.45
CA ASP A 357 3.44 -2.56 -3.63
C ASP A 357 4.31 -3.79 -3.86
N LEU A 358 5.37 -3.88 -3.06
CA LEU A 358 6.38 -4.93 -3.13
C LEU A 358 5.99 -6.13 -2.27
N LEU A 359 6.53 -7.30 -2.62
CA LEU A 359 6.32 -8.55 -1.93
C LEU A 359 7.68 -9.13 -1.54
N LEU A 360 7.90 -9.31 -0.24
CA LEU A 360 9.00 -10.10 0.29
C LEU A 360 8.57 -11.56 0.31
N VAL A 361 9.26 -12.41 -0.44
CA VAL A 361 8.90 -13.83 -0.55
C VAL A 361 10.11 -14.68 -0.17
N GLY A 362 9.96 -15.53 0.84
CA GLY A 362 11.03 -16.35 1.41
C GLY A 362 10.58 -17.77 1.75
N ALA A 363 11.37 -18.77 1.37
CA ALA A 363 11.07 -20.18 1.63
C ALA A 363 11.85 -20.70 2.84
N ASN A 364 11.29 -21.69 3.53
CA ASN A 364 11.94 -22.34 4.66
C ASN A 364 13.11 -23.26 4.23
N ASP A 365 13.00 -23.90 3.07
CA ASP A 365 14.07 -24.64 2.37
C ASP A 365 14.58 -23.89 1.12
N SER A 366 15.69 -24.37 0.57
CA SER A 366 16.72 -23.68 -0.20
C SER A 366 16.39 -23.29 -1.64
N ARG A 367 15.23 -23.67 -2.20
CA ARG A 367 14.90 -23.33 -3.60
C ARG A 367 13.44 -22.92 -3.79
N MET A 368 13.23 -21.61 -3.90
CA MET A 368 12.02 -21.01 -4.48
C MET A 368 12.32 -20.60 -5.92
N GLU A 369 12.68 -21.56 -6.75
CA GLU A 369 12.91 -21.32 -8.17
C GLU A 369 11.60 -21.50 -8.96
N ILE A 370 11.36 -20.62 -9.92
CA ILE A 370 10.29 -20.78 -10.90
C ILE A 370 10.77 -21.74 -11.99
N ASP A 371 9.97 -22.78 -12.21
CA ASP A 371 10.06 -23.61 -13.41
C ASP A 371 8.94 -23.16 -14.37
N PRO A 372 9.28 -22.63 -15.55
CA PRO A 372 8.30 -22.04 -16.46
C PRO A 372 7.33 -23.09 -17.03
N VAL A 373 7.80 -24.31 -17.28
CA VAL A 373 6.98 -25.41 -17.80
C VAL A 373 6.01 -25.90 -16.71
N ARG A 374 6.51 -26.05 -15.48
CA ARG A 374 5.66 -26.42 -14.33
C ARG A 374 4.61 -25.34 -14.06
N LEU A 375 5.00 -24.06 -14.11
CA LEU A 375 4.10 -22.93 -13.90
C LEU A 375 3.01 -22.88 -14.99
N ALA A 376 3.37 -22.98 -16.27
CA ALA A 376 2.42 -23.05 -17.37
C ALA A 376 1.46 -24.26 -17.23
N THR A 377 2.00 -25.40 -16.79
CA THR A 377 1.19 -26.60 -16.50
C THR A 377 0.24 -26.38 -15.33
N ALA A 378 0.68 -25.75 -14.24
CA ALA A 378 -0.16 -25.45 -13.08
C ALA A 378 -1.30 -24.49 -13.46
N LEU A 379 -0.99 -23.45 -14.24
CA LEU A 379 -1.96 -22.50 -14.78
C LEU A 379 -3.02 -23.20 -15.66
N SER A 380 -2.62 -24.11 -16.55
CA SER A 380 -3.58 -24.83 -17.40
C SER A 380 -4.46 -25.83 -16.62
N ARG A 381 -3.96 -26.40 -15.52
CA ARG A 381 -4.69 -27.35 -14.67
C ARG A 381 -5.63 -26.68 -13.65
N ALA A 382 -5.51 -25.38 -13.43
CA ALA A 382 -6.35 -24.62 -12.50
C ALA A 382 -7.05 -23.44 -13.21
N PRO A 383 -8.12 -23.68 -14.00
CA PRO A 383 -8.78 -22.64 -14.80
C PRO A 383 -9.28 -21.44 -13.97
N ALA A 384 -9.74 -21.68 -12.74
CA ALA A 384 -10.18 -20.62 -11.84
C ALA A 384 -9.02 -19.72 -11.40
N VAL A 385 -7.86 -20.29 -11.09
CA VAL A 385 -6.63 -19.56 -10.77
C VAL A 385 -6.14 -18.77 -11.99
N HIS A 386 -6.09 -19.40 -13.16
CA HIS A 386 -5.68 -18.74 -14.40
C HIS A 386 -6.60 -17.56 -14.74
N ALA A 387 -7.91 -17.74 -14.63
CA ALA A 387 -8.87 -16.66 -14.89
C ALA A 387 -8.71 -15.49 -13.90
N ASP A 388 -8.46 -15.79 -12.61
CA ASP A 388 -8.23 -14.77 -11.57
C ASP A 388 -6.95 -13.96 -11.85
N LEU A 389 -5.88 -14.61 -12.30
CA LEU A 389 -4.62 -13.96 -12.64
C LEU A 389 -4.66 -13.20 -13.97
N LYS A 390 -5.30 -13.77 -14.99
CA LYS A 390 -5.37 -13.17 -16.34
C LYS A 390 -6.05 -11.81 -16.34
N ARG A 391 -7.09 -11.61 -15.52
CA ARG A 391 -7.75 -10.29 -15.43
C ARG A 391 -6.86 -9.20 -14.80
N LEU A 392 -5.74 -9.59 -14.20
CA LEU A 392 -4.81 -8.71 -13.47
C LEU A 392 -3.43 -8.62 -14.13
N ASP A 393 -3.30 -9.04 -15.39
CA ASP A 393 -2.01 -9.08 -16.12
C ASP A 393 -0.94 -9.88 -15.35
N LEU A 394 -1.33 -11.08 -14.90
CA LEU A 394 -0.50 -12.10 -14.26
C LEU A 394 -0.81 -13.52 -14.82
N GLY A 395 -1.46 -13.60 -15.98
CA GLY A 395 -2.01 -14.86 -16.52
C GLY A 395 -0.99 -15.72 -17.27
N SER A 396 0.23 -15.22 -17.45
CA SER A 396 1.31 -15.89 -18.20
C SER A 396 2.57 -16.04 -17.34
N VAL A 397 3.46 -16.95 -17.75
CA VAL A 397 4.79 -17.09 -17.14
C VAL A 397 5.55 -15.77 -17.24
N THR A 398 5.54 -15.12 -18.40
CA THR A 398 6.18 -13.81 -18.62
C THR A 398 5.70 -12.75 -17.62
N GLU A 399 4.39 -12.63 -17.39
CA GLU A 399 3.85 -11.63 -16.45
C GLU A 399 4.15 -11.98 -14.98
N ILE A 400 4.15 -13.26 -14.62
CA ILE A 400 4.48 -13.72 -13.25
C ILE A 400 5.97 -13.53 -12.97
N VAL A 401 6.84 -14.01 -13.88
CA VAL A 401 8.30 -13.83 -13.74
C VAL A 401 8.67 -12.36 -13.86
N GLY A 402 7.93 -11.60 -14.67
CA GLY A 402 8.03 -10.15 -14.77
C GLY A 402 7.72 -9.39 -13.48
N THR A 403 7.17 -10.04 -12.43
CA THR A 403 7.08 -9.41 -11.11
C THR A 403 8.43 -9.30 -10.40
N PHE A 404 9.48 -9.95 -10.88
CA PHE A 404 10.81 -9.91 -10.26
C PHE A 404 11.35 -8.48 -10.14
N VAL A 405 11.90 -8.16 -8.96
CA VAL A 405 12.53 -6.85 -8.67
C VAL A 405 13.97 -7.02 -8.24
N GLY A 406 14.27 -7.97 -7.37
CA GLY A 406 15.63 -8.16 -6.86
C GLY A 406 15.85 -9.55 -6.29
N SER A 407 17.07 -10.07 -6.50
CA SER A 407 17.49 -11.38 -6.02
C SER A 407 17.86 -11.37 -4.53
N ALA A 408 18.02 -12.55 -3.95
CA ALA A 408 18.59 -12.71 -2.62
C ALA A 408 19.96 -12.03 -2.46
N GLN A 409 20.81 -12.11 -3.48
CA GLN A 409 22.13 -11.47 -3.47
C GLN A 409 21.98 -9.95 -3.44
N LYS A 410 21.14 -9.40 -4.32
CA LYS A 410 20.90 -7.96 -4.39
C LYS A 410 20.37 -7.40 -3.07
N LEU A 411 19.41 -8.10 -2.46
CA LEU A 411 18.83 -7.68 -1.17
C LEU A 411 19.88 -7.73 -0.05
N ALA A 412 20.72 -8.77 0.00
CA ALA A 412 21.79 -8.88 0.97
C ALA A 412 22.86 -7.78 0.80
N GLU A 413 23.20 -7.43 -0.45
CA GLU A 413 24.12 -6.33 -0.76
C GLU A 413 23.54 -4.98 -0.36
N ALA A 414 22.27 -4.71 -0.71
CA ALA A 414 21.59 -3.45 -0.42
C ALA A 414 21.38 -3.21 1.09
N THR A 415 21.40 -4.27 1.89
CA THR A 415 21.13 -4.21 3.35
C THR A 415 22.34 -4.54 4.21
N ARG A 416 23.54 -4.70 3.62
CA ARG A 416 24.75 -5.14 4.34
C ARG A 416 25.07 -4.28 5.57
N ASP A 417 24.97 -2.96 5.42
CA ASP A 417 25.35 -1.97 6.43
C ASP A 417 24.13 -1.37 7.16
N VAL A 418 23.00 -2.09 7.15
CA VAL A 418 21.74 -1.67 7.77
C VAL A 418 21.40 -2.64 8.89
N ASP A 419 21.06 -2.11 10.06
CA ASP A 419 20.55 -2.92 11.16
C ASP A 419 19.10 -3.35 10.89
N PRO A 420 18.74 -4.61 11.19
CA PRO A 420 17.36 -5.07 11.02
C PRO A 420 16.40 -4.32 11.93
N VAL A 421 15.14 -4.22 11.49
CA VAL A 421 14.03 -4.04 12.43
C VAL A 421 14.03 -5.22 13.41
N SER A 422 14.02 -4.89 14.70
CA SER A 422 13.85 -5.85 15.78
C SER A 422 12.76 -5.37 16.74
N ASP A 423 12.30 -6.25 17.62
CA ASP A 423 11.36 -5.87 18.69
C ASP A 423 11.91 -4.72 19.57
N ASP A 424 13.23 -4.69 19.80
CA ASP A 424 13.91 -3.63 20.56
C ASP A 424 14.20 -2.37 19.73
N ARG A 425 14.06 -2.44 18.40
CA ARG A 425 14.34 -1.34 17.47
C ARG A 425 13.23 -1.17 16.41
N PRO A 426 11.99 -0.84 16.83
CA PRO A 426 10.83 -0.66 15.95
C PRO A 426 10.85 0.69 15.21
N ILE A 427 11.91 0.96 14.44
CA ILE A 427 12.17 2.28 13.81
C ILE A 427 11.05 2.79 12.92
N GLN A 428 10.19 1.92 12.42
CA GLN A 428 9.08 2.24 11.52
C GLN A 428 7.88 2.89 12.23
N GLU A 429 7.73 2.66 13.54
CA GLU A 429 6.71 3.33 14.37
C GLU A 429 7.14 4.74 14.78
N TYR A 430 8.44 4.96 14.92
CA TYR A 430 9.03 6.22 15.41
C TYR A 430 9.72 7.04 14.32
N GLY A 431 9.78 6.54 13.08
CA GLY A 431 10.31 7.25 11.94
C GLY A 431 9.44 8.48 11.62
N VAL A 432 10.06 9.66 11.56
CA VAL A 432 9.38 10.94 11.34
C VAL A 432 8.50 10.88 10.08
N ARG A 433 7.17 10.86 10.28
CA ARG A 433 6.17 10.97 9.22
C ARG A 433 5.79 12.43 9.03
N SER A 434 6.33 13.07 7.99
CA SER A 434 5.67 14.24 7.43
C SER A 434 4.65 13.76 6.40
N LEU A 435 3.37 14.11 6.57
CA LEU A 435 2.33 13.87 5.55
C LEU A 435 2.64 14.55 4.20
N LEU A 436 3.64 15.44 4.15
CA LEU A 436 4.08 16.16 2.96
C LEU A 436 5.16 15.41 2.16
N ASN A 437 5.75 14.35 2.72
CA ASN A 437 6.86 13.62 2.11
C ASN A 437 6.57 12.12 2.22
N LEU A 438 5.67 11.62 1.38
CA LEU A 438 5.54 10.18 1.14
C LEU A 438 6.82 9.75 0.41
N GLY A 439 7.46 8.68 0.86
CA GLY A 439 8.73 8.22 0.32
C GLY A 439 8.56 7.85 -1.15
N ASP A 440 8.94 8.74 -2.04
CA ASP A 440 8.75 8.55 -3.47
C ASP A 440 9.67 7.43 -3.96
N ALA A 441 9.06 6.27 -4.22
CA ALA A 441 9.56 5.13 -5.00
C ALA A 441 10.26 3.97 -4.27
N VAL A 442 10.36 2.86 -5.01
CA VAL A 442 11.11 1.66 -4.65
C VAL A 442 12.61 2.03 -4.54
N PRO A 443 13.31 1.66 -3.45
CA PRO A 443 14.74 1.98 -3.33
C PRO A 443 15.54 1.42 -4.50
N ALA A 444 16.22 2.29 -5.25
CA ALA A 444 17.01 1.86 -6.43
C ALA A 444 18.08 0.82 -6.08
N SER A 445 18.57 0.79 -4.83
CA SER A 445 19.55 -0.19 -4.35
C SER A 445 19.03 -1.62 -4.33
N VAL A 446 17.71 -1.84 -4.26
CA VAL A 446 17.11 -3.19 -4.23
C VAL A 446 16.58 -3.65 -5.60
N VAL A 447 16.60 -2.77 -6.61
CA VAL A 447 16.10 -3.08 -7.95
C VAL A 447 17.26 -3.58 -8.81
N ASP A 448 17.17 -4.82 -9.26
CA ASP A 448 18.06 -5.41 -10.26
C ASP A 448 17.32 -6.47 -11.07
N LEU A 449 16.75 -6.05 -12.20
CA LEU A 449 15.95 -6.93 -13.05
C LEU A 449 16.81 -7.91 -13.86
N THR A 450 18.12 -7.65 -13.95
CA THR A 450 19.04 -8.47 -14.76
C THR A 450 19.33 -9.83 -14.13
N GLU A 451 19.16 -9.92 -12.81
CA GLU A 451 19.38 -11.14 -12.03
C GLU A 451 18.17 -12.09 -12.03
N VAL A 452 17.18 -11.90 -12.92
CA VAL A 452 15.96 -12.73 -12.96
C VAL A 452 16.24 -14.22 -13.12
N ALA A 453 17.35 -14.58 -13.78
CA ALA A 453 17.79 -15.97 -13.92
C ALA A 453 18.14 -16.63 -12.57
N SER A 454 18.40 -15.86 -11.50
CA SER A 454 18.57 -16.39 -10.15
C SER A 454 17.26 -16.93 -9.55
N TRP A 455 16.11 -16.44 -10.02
CA TRP A 455 14.78 -16.85 -9.58
C TRP A 455 14.10 -17.79 -10.58
N CYS A 456 14.26 -17.55 -11.88
CA CYS A 456 13.81 -18.46 -12.95
C CYS A 456 14.99 -18.92 -13.82
N PRO A 457 15.89 -19.80 -13.30
CA PRO A 457 17.03 -20.27 -14.09
C PRO A 457 16.59 -21.05 -15.33
N ARG A 458 15.49 -21.80 -15.23
CA ARG A 458 14.91 -22.59 -16.32
C ARG A 458 14.14 -21.76 -17.36
N CYS A 459 13.98 -20.46 -17.15
CA CYS A 459 13.47 -19.56 -18.18
C CYS A 459 14.49 -19.35 -19.32
N PHE A 460 15.76 -19.73 -19.11
CA PHE A 460 16.85 -19.54 -20.06
C PHE A 460 17.53 -20.86 -20.40
N ILE A 461 17.76 -21.11 -21.69
CA ILE A 461 18.59 -22.21 -22.20
C ILE A 461 19.63 -21.59 -23.14
N ASP A 462 20.92 -21.77 -22.82
CA ASP A 462 22.05 -21.15 -23.55
C ASP A 462 21.90 -19.63 -23.72
N GLY A 463 21.36 -18.96 -22.69
CA GLY A 463 21.13 -17.52 -22.67
C GLY A 463 19.90 -17.05 -23.45
N LYS A 464 19.11 -17.96 -24.04
CA LYS A 464 17.88 -17.63 -24.77
C LYS A 464 16.65 -18.01 -23.96
N LEU A 465 15.58 -17.22 -24.11
CA LEU A 465 14.30 -17.48 -23.46
C LEU A 465 13.65 -18.76 -24.00
N VAL A 466 13.05 -19.54 -23.10
CA VAL A 466 12.19 -20.67 -23.47
C VAL A 466 10.84 -20.17 -23.99
N PRO A 467 10.10 -20.97 -24.80
CA PRO A 467 8.82 -20.54 -25.39
C PRO A 467 7.79 -20.07 -24.36
N GLU A 468 7.76 -20.67 -23.17
CA GLU A 468 6.83 -20.27 -22.11
C GLU A 468 7.11 -18.86 -21.57
N ALA A 469 8.36 -18.39 -21.64
CA ALA A 469 8.81 -17.08 -21.15
C ALA A 469 9.10 -16.08 -22.28
N GLU A 470 8.52 -16.29 -23.47
CA GLU A 470 8.68 -15.39 -24.61
C GLU A 470 8.30 -13.94 -24.25
N GLY A 471 9.13 -12.98 -24.67
CA GLY A 471 8.95 -11.55 -24.41
C GLY A 471 9.28 -11.07 -22.99
N LEU A 472 9.83 -11.92 -22.13
CA LEU A 472 10.20 -11.56 -20.75
C LEU A 472 11.30 -10.48 -20.68
N ASP A 473 12.27 -10.51 -21.59
CA ASP A 473 13.31 -9.50 -21.75
C ASP A 473 12.73 -8.10 -22.00
N ALA A 474 11.84 -7.97 -22.98
CA ALA A 474 11.14 -6.73 -23.29
C ALA A 474 10.29 -6.28 -22.10
N TYR A 475 9.57 -7.22 -21.46
CA TYR A 475 8.74 -6.94 -20.29
C TYR A 475 9.58 -6.33 -19.14
N LEU A 476 10.73 -6.94 -18.82
CA LEU A 476 11.63 -6.46 -17.77
C LEU A 476 12.30 -5.13 -18.14
N ALA A 477 12.67 -4.92 -19.40
CA ALA A 477 13.22 -3.64 -19.85
C ALA A 477 12.22 -2.48 -19.66
N LEU A 478 10.94 -2.72 -20.02
CA LEU A 478 9.85 -1.77 -19.85
C LEU A 478 9.54 -1.49 -18.37
N LEU A 479 9.60 -2.51 -17.51
CA LEU A 479 9.52 -2.30 -16.06
C LEU A 479 10.69 -1.47 -15.52
N GLY A 480 11.90 -1.71 -16.01
CA GLY A 480 13.07 -0.88 -15.68
C GLY A 480 12.84 0.60 -15.99
N ARG A 481 12.18 0.91 -17.11
CA ARG A 481 11.76 2.27 -17.46
C ARG A 481 10.71 2.84 -16.50
N ALA A 482 9.75 2.03 -16.07
CA ALA A 482 8.75 2.43 -15.07
C ALA A 482 9.41 2.78 -13.72
N TYR A 483 10.37 1.97 -13.24
CA TYR A 483 11.08 2.26 -11.98
C TYR A 483 11.97 3.50 -12.02
N ARG A 484 12.44 3.89 -13.21
CA ARG A 484 13.20 5.14 -13.41
C ARG A 484 12.32 6.35 -13.70
N ALA A 485 11.00 6.17 -13.79
CA ALA A 485 10.08 7.25 -14.13
C ALA A 485 9.97 8.27 -12.98
N THR A 486 9.90 9.55 -13.36
CA THR A 486 9.64 10.63 -12.41
C THR A 486 8.17 10.62 -11.95
N PRO A 487 7.86 11.14 -10.74
CA PRO A 487 6.47 11.26 -10.28
C PRO A 487 5.57 12.02 -11.27
N ALA A 488 6.12 13.02 -11.97
CA ALA A 488 5.39 13.80 -12.98
C ALA A 488 5.07 12.97 -14.24
N GLU A 489 5.97 12.09 -14.67
CA GLU A 489 5.70 11.15 -15.76
C GLU A 489 4.62 10.15 -15.38
N LEU A 490 4.75 9.52 -14.20
CA LEU A 490 3.74 8.58 -13.70
C LEU A 490 2.36 9.23 -13.54
N ALA A 491 2.30 10.47 -13.05
CA ALA A 491 1.06 11.22 -12.94
C ALA A 491 0.40 11.45 -14.31
N ARG A 492 1.18 11.79 -15.35
CA ARG A 492 0.67 11.92 -16.72
C ARG A 492 0.21 10.57 -17.27
N THR A 493 0.99 9.50 -17.07
CA THR A 493 0.61 8.14 -17.49
C THR A 493 -0.75 7.76 -16.91
N ARG A 494 -0.92 7.93 -15.59
CA ARG A 494 -2.19 7.61 -14.90
C ARG A 494 -3.37 8.43 -15.43
N GLN A 495 -3.19 9.73 -15.67
CA GLN A 495 -4.24 10.58 -16.25
C GLN A 495 -4.68 10.11 -17.63
N THR A 496 -3.73 9.67 -18.46
CA THR A 496 -4.01 9.14 -19.79
C THR A 496 -4.71 7.79 -19.69
N THR A 497 -4.21 6.87 -18.87
CA THR A 497 -4.80 5.53 -18.68
C THR A 497 -6.22 5.57 -18.10
N ASP A 498 -6.49 6.49 -17.17
CA ASP A 498 -7.83 6.72 -16.62
C ASP A 498 -8.83 7.17 -17.70
N ARG A 499 -8.36 7.84 -18.76
CA ARG A 499 -9.18 8.28 -19.89
C ARG A 499 -9.30 7.21 -20.96
N GLN A 500 -8.20 6.55 -21.29
CA GLN A 500 -8.10 5.53 -22.33
C GLN A 500 -7.16 4.40 -21.89
N PRO A 501 -7.67 3.17 -21.73
CA PRO A 501 -6.82 2.02 -21.45
C PRO A 501 -5.79 1.83 -22.56
N ARG A 502 -4.51 1.71 -22.20
CA ARG A 502 -3.41 1.43 -23.10
C ARG A 502 -2.84 0.05 -22.80
N LEU A 503 -2.52 -0.71 -23.84
CA LEU A 503 -1.77 -1.96 -23.72
C LEU A 503 -0.33 -1.69 -24.18
N VAL A 504 0.64 -2.16 -23.40
CA VAL A 504 2.06 -2.11 -23.74
C VAL A 504 2.61 -3.52 -23.63
N ALA A 505 3.22 -4.03 -24.70
CA ALA A 505 3.64 -5.44 -24.82
C ALA A 505 2.52 -6.43 -24.41
N GLY A 506 1.28 -6.14 -24.83
CA GLY A 506 0.11 -6.96 -24.49
C GLY A 506 -0.41 -6.83 -23.05
N SER A 507 0.28 -6.08 -22.18
CA SER A 507 -0.08 -5.90 -20.77
C SER A 507 -0.73 -4.54 -20.51
N ALA A 508 -1.91 -4.55 -19.87
CA ALA A 508 -2.55 -3.31 -19.43
C ALA A 508 -1.88 -2.75 -18.18
N TYR A 509 -1.25 -3.60 -17.37
CA TYR A 509 -0.44 -3.19 -16.23
C TYR A 509 0.74 -2.33 -16.69
N LEU A 510 1.54 -2.82 -17.65
CA LEU A 510 2.62 -2.01 -18.24
C LEU A 510 2.07 -0.72 -18.86
N GLY A 511 0.92 -0.79 -19.54
CA GLY A 511 0.26 0.39 -20.09
C GLY A 511 -0.14 1.44 -19.05
N ALA A 512 -0.37 1.04 -17.80
CA ALA A 512 -0.72 1.92 -16.68
C ALA A 512 0.49 2.54 -15.98
N ILE A 513 1.68 1.93 -16.08
CA ILE A 513 2.85 2.32 -15.27
C ILE A 513 4.06 2.79 -16.10
N VAL A 514 4.16 2.39 -17.36
CA VAL A 514 5.30 2.75 -18.22
C VAL A 514 5.01 4.08 -18.93
N PRO A 515 5.75 5.17 -18.72
CA PRO A 515 5.48 6.43 -19.41
C PRO A 515 5.78 6.35 -20.91
N GLU A 516 5.01 7.09 -21.70
CA GLU A 516 5.29 7.29 -23.12
C GLU A 516 6.65 7.97 -23.31
N SER A 517 7.56 7.34 -24.06
CA SER A 517 8.91 7.85 -24.29
C SER A 517 9.59 7.15 -25.47
N ALA A 518 10.64 7.76 -26.04
CA ALA A 518 11.42 7.13 -27.11
C ALA A 518 12.04 5.79 -26.67
N ASP A 519 12.45 5.67 -25.40
CA ASP A 519 12.97 4.44 -24.80
C ASP A 519 11.96 3.27 -24.81
N LEU A 520 10.68 3.57 -24.53
CA LEU A 520 9.59 2.60 -24.62
C LEU A 520 9.47 2.05 -26.05
N HIS A 521 9.37 2.94 -27.03
CA HIS A 521 9.20 2.54 -28.43
C HIS A 521 10.45 1.86 -29.00
N ASN A 522 11.66 2.27 -28.60
CA ASN A 522 12.88 1.53 -28.95
C ASN A 522 12.85 0.10 -28.39
N THR A 523 12.46 -0.06 -27.13
CA THR A 523 12.39 -1.38 -26.49
C THR A 523 11.37 -2.29 -27.19
N LEU A 524 10.19 -1.76 -27.53
CA LEU A 524 9.18 -2.49 -28.30
C LEU A 524 9.69 -2.82 -29.71
N GLY A 525 10.36 -1.88 -30.39
CA GLY A 525 10.90 -2.08 -31.72
C GLY A 525 11.97 -3.19 -31.76
N ILE A 526 12.88 -3.21 -30.79
CA ILE A 526 13.89 -4.28 -30.66
C ILE A 526 13.19 -5.63 -30.46
N ALA A 527 12.23 -5.69 -29.53
CA ALA A 527 11.48 -6.90 -29.27
C ALA A 527 10.73 -7.38 -30.54
N HIS A 528 10.11 -6.49 -31.31
CA HIS A 528 9.49 -6.86 -32.57
C HIS A 528 10.48 -7.40 -33.61
N ALA A 529 11.64 -6.75 -33.75
CA ALA A 529 12.69 -7.13 -34.70
C ALA A 529 13.27 -8.53 -34.38
N GLU A 530 13.51 -8.84 -33.11
CA GLU A 530 14.00 -10.15 -32.66
C GLU A 530 13.02 -11.29 -32.96
N HIS A 531 11.72 -10.99 -32.99
CA HIS A 531 10.66 -11.92 -33.36
C HIS A 531 10.33 -11.90 -34.87
N GLY A 532 11.16 -11.26 -35.69
CA GLY A 532 10.98 -11.18 -37.15
C GLY A 532 9.81 -10.30 -37.61
N ARG A 533 9.16 -9.57 -36.70
CA ARG A 533 8.05 -8.64 -36.95
C ARG A 533 8.60 -7.27 -37.34
N MET A 534 9.25 -7.22 -38.50
CA MET A 534 10.05 -6.06 -38.89
C MET A 534 9.19 -4.82 -39.22
N ASP A 535 7.96 -5.02 -39.72
CA ASP A 535 7.04 -3.91 -40.00
C ASP A 535 6.63 -3.19 -38.70
N GLU A 536 6.26 -3.95 -37.67
CA GLU A 536 5.97 -3.41 -36.34
C GLU A 536 7.21 -2.77 -35.71
N ALA A 537 8.39 -3.39 -35.89
CA ALA A 537 9.64 -2.82 -35.39
C ALA A 537 9.93 -1.44 -35.98
N VAL A 538 9.81 -1.29 -37.30
CA VAL A 538 10.00 -0.01 -37.98
C VAL A 538 8.96 1.02 -37.54
N ALA A 539 7.70 0.63 -37.33
CA ALA A 539 6.67 1.54 -36.82
C ALA A 539 7.01 2.09 -35.43
N GLU A 540 7.44 1.22 -34.51
CA GLU A 540 7.87 1.62 -33.18
C GLU A 540 9.14 2.50 -33.23
N PHE A 541 10.15 2.14 -34.02
CA PHE A 541 11.36 2.95 -34.16
C PHE A 541 11.09 4.33 -34.79
N ARG A 542 10.13 4.44 -35.71
CA ARG A 542 9.68 5.75 -36.24
C ARG A 542 9.06 6.60 -35.15
N GLU A 543 8.24 6.02 -34.27
CA GLU A 543 7.64 6.75 -33.15
C GLU A 543 8.70 7.16 -32.12
N ALA A 544 9.66 6.29 -31.83
CA ALA A 544 10.84 6.64 -31.03
C ALA A 544 11.60 7.83 -31.64
N ALA A 545 11.84 7.82 -32.95
CA ALA A 545 12.54 8.89 -33.66
C ALA A 545 11.72 10.19 -33.71
N ARG A 546 10.39 10.11 -33.69
CA ARG A 546 9.49 11.27 -33.60
C ARG A 546 9.57 11.93 -32.23
N LEU A 547 9.59 11.14 -31.16
CA LEU A 547 9.68 11.63 -29.78
C LEU A 547 11.07 12.18 -29.45
N GLU A 548 12.12 11.54 -29.94
CA GLU A 548 13.51 11.95 -29.71
C GLU A 548 14.36 11.87 -30.99
N PRO A 549 14.26 12.88 -31.89
CA PRO A 549 14.97 12.88 -33.16
C PRO A 549 16.50 12.91 -33.04
N SER A 550 17.02 13.36 -31.90
CA SER A 550 18.45 13.51 -31.61
C SER A 550 19.10 12.29 -30.97
N SER A 551 18.38 11.19 -30.78
CA SER A 551 18.96 9.95 -30.23
C SER A 551 19.69 9.16 -31.33
N ALA A 552 21.01 9.06 -31.23
CA ALA A 552 21.82 8.30 -32.19
C ALA A 552 21.43 6.80 -32.21
N SER A 553 21.14 6.21 -31.05
CA SER A 553 20.68 4.82 -30.95
C SER A 553 19.32 4.60 -31.63
N THR A 554 18.38 5.52 -31.45
CA THR A 554 17.07 5.45 -32.12
C THR A 554 17.19 5.53 -33.63
N GLN A 555 18.00 6.47 -34.14
CA GLN A 555 18.25 6.64 -35.57
C GLN A 555 18.95 5.39 -36.16
N TRP A 556 19.87 4.80 -35.40
CA TRP A 556 20.52 3.56 -35.80
C TRP A 556 19.55 2.39 -35.88
N HIS A 557 18.73 2.15 -34.84
CA HIS A 557 17.76 1.05 -34.86
C HIS A 557 16.76 1.19 -36.02
N LEU A 558 16.23 2.39 -36.26
CA LEU A 558 15.34 2.66 -37.39
C LEU A 558 16.03 2.38 -38.73
N GLY A 559 17.25 2.90 -38.90
CA GLY A 559 18.03 2.71 -40.11
C GLY A 559 18.39 1.25 -40.38
N ALA A 560 18.78 0.50 -39.35
CA ALA A 560 19.08 -0.93 -39.45
C ALA A 560 17.83 -1.75 -39.80
N ALA A 561 16.68 -1.46 -39.18
CA ALA A 561 15.43 -2.12 -39.48
C ALA A 561 14.94 -1.84 -40.91
N LEU A 562 15.02 -0.59 -41.37
CA LEU A 562 14.71 -0.20 -42.76
C LEU A 562 15.66 -0.86 -43.77
N ALA A 563 16.94 -0.98 -43.44
CA ALA A 563 17.92 -1.67 -44.27
C ALA A 563 17.54 -3.15 -44.45
N PHE A 564 17.10 -3.81 -43.37
CA PHE A 564 16.61 -5.19 -43.40
C PHE A 564 15.37 -5.35 -44.28
N GLN A 565 14.45 -4.38 -44.25
CA GLN A 565 13.26 -4.37 -45.12
C GLN A 565 13.57 -4.01 -46.58
N GLY A 566 14.81 -3.60 -46.89
CA GLY A 566 15.22 -3.18 -48.23
C GLY A 566 14.82 -1.75 -48.59
N ALA A 567 14.34 -0.94 -47.64
CA ALA A 567 14.07 0.49 -47.79
C ALA A 567 15.38 1.29 -47.74
N ARG A 568 16.25 1.07 -48.74
CA ARG A 568 17.66 1.49 -48.72
C ARG A 568 17.88 2.99 -48.59
N ASP A 569 17.07 3.79 -49.29
CA ASP A 569 17.27 5.25 -49.30
C ASP A 569 16.95 5.86 -47.93
N GLU A 570 15.83 5.46 -47.31
CA GLU A 570 15.47 5.87 -45.94
C GLU A 570 16.49 5.32 -44.92
N ALA A 571 16.93 4.07 -45.08
CA ALA A 571 17.94 3.48 -44.21
C ALA A 571 19.25 4.29 -44.20
N ILE A 572 19.74 4.72 -45.38
CA ILE A 572 20.94 5.55 -45.49
C ILE A 572 20.76 6.89 -44.78
N GLU A 573 19.60 7.52 -44.90
CA GLU A 573 19.30 8.79 -44.22
C GLU A 573 19.42 8.64 -42.69
N HIS A 574 18.73 7.67 -42.12
CA HIS A 574 18.73 7.43 -40.67
C HIS A 574 20.08 6.96 -40.15
N LEU A 575 20.79 6.08 -40.88
CA LEU A 575 22.13 5.62 -40.49
C LEU A 575 23.18 6.74 -40.58
N ARG A 576 23.12 7.61 -41.59
CA ARG A 576 23.97 8.82 -41.63
C ARG A 576 23.69 9.71 -40.44
N ARG A 577 22.41 9.92 -40.13
CA ARG A 577 22.01 10.74 -38.99
C ARG A 577 22.52 10.16 -37.66
N ALA A 578 22.47 8.84 -37.49
CA ALA A 578 23.02 8.18 -36.33
C ALA A 578 24.53 8.42 -36.17
N VAL A 579 25.30 8.34 -37.27
CA VAL A 579 26.76 8.61 -37.28
C VAL A 579 27.07 10.09 -37.07
N GLU A 580 26.23 11.01 -37.56
CA GLU A 580 26.38 12.45 -37.28
C GLU A 580 26.15 12.79 -35.80
N LEU A 581 25.14 12.15 -35.19
CA LEU A 581 24.80 12.35 -33.78
C LEU A 581 25.83 11.71 -32.84
N ASP A 582 26.34 10.52 -33.21
CA ASP A 582 27.42 9.85 -32.51
C ASP A 582 28.45 9.25 -33.50
N PRO A 583 29.54 9.99 -33.78
CA PRO A 583 30.62 9.53 -34.66
C PRO A 583 31.38 8.29 -34.13
N THR A 584 31.22 7.95 -32.85
CA THR A 584 31.87 6.79 -32.23
C THR A 584 31.05 5.51 -32.36
N ASN A 585 29.78 5.59 -32.75
CA ASN A 585 28.91 4.43 -32.95
C ASN A 585 29.42 3.55 -34.10
N ALA A 586 30.11 2.47 -33.75
CA ALA A 586 30.74 1.56 -34.72
C ALA A 586 29.71 0.73 -35.50
N ASP A 587 28.59 0.37 -34.87
CA ASP A 587 27.54 -0.43 -35.50
C ASP A 587 26.78 0.39 -36.55
N ALA A 588 26.40 1.63 -36.23
CA ALA A 588 25.76 2.54 -37.19
C ALA A 588 26.62 2.80 -38.43
N ARG A 589 27.94 2.98 -38.25
CA ARG A 589 28.88 3.14 -39.36
C ARG A 589 29.02 1.87 -40.17
N ARG A 590 29.12 0.71 -39.52
CA ARG A 590 29.20 -0.59 -40.21
C ARG A 590 27.96 -0.83 -41.07
N ASP A 591 26.77 -0.61 -40.50
CA ASP A 591 25.52 -0.80 -41.21
C ASP A 591 25.37 0.20 -42.37
N LEU A 592 25.78 1.46 -42.16
CA LEU A 592 25.80 2.46 -43.23
C LEU A 592 26.71 2.04 -44.39
N ASP A 593 27.91 1.57 -44.10
CA ASP A 593 28.88 1.11 -45.11
C ASP A 593 28.34 -0.10 -45.88
N VAL A 594 27.70 -1.05 -45.20
CA VAL A 594 27.05 -2.21 -45.82
C VAL A 594 25.93 -1.78 -46.77
N VAL A 595 25.04 -0.89 -46.34
CA VAL A 595 23.94 -0.41 -47.18
C VAL A 595 24.48 0.38 -48.38
N LEU A 596 25.48 1.25 -48.19
CA LEU A 596 26.12 2.00 -49.27
C LEU A 596 26.84 1.09 -50.26
N ALA A 597 27.56 0.06 -49.80
CA ALA A 597 28.21 -0.92 -50.68
C ALA A 597 27.18 -1.67 -51.54
N SER A 598 26.01 -2.00 -50.98
CA SER A 598 24.93 -2.65 -51.71
C SER A 598 24.27 -1.77 -52.81
N THR A 599 24.39 -0.43 -52.69
CA THR A 599 23.86 0.50 -53.71
C THR A 599 24.82 0.74 -54.87
N ARG A 600 26.11 0.44 -54.71
CA ARG A 600 27.10 0.48 -55.80
C ARG A 600 26.99 -0.79 -56.66
N ARG A 601 26.12 -0.79 -57.68
CA ARG A 601 26.21 -1.80 -58.76
C ARG A 601 27.64 -1.80 -59.33
N PRO A 602 28.25 -2.98 -59.60
CA PRO A 602 29.45 -3.02 -60.43
C PRO A 602 29.08 -2.44 -61.80
N ARG A 603 29.78 -1.38 -62.24
CA ARG A 603 29.67 -0.91 -63.62
C ARG A 603 30.17 -2.04 -64.53
N PRO A 604 29.44 -2.40 -65.60
CA PRO A 604 29.91 -3.36 -66.59
C PRO A 604 31.21 -2.89 -67.27
#